data_AF-A0A4U0YUZ7-F1
#
_entry.id   AF-A0A4U0YUZ7-F1
#
_cell.length_a   1.000
_cell.length_b   1.000
_cell.length_c   1.000
_cell.angle_alpha   90.00
_cell.angle_beta   90.00
_cell.angle_gamma   90.00
#
_symmetry.space_group_name_H-M   'P 1'
#
loop_
_entity.id
_entity.type
_entity.pdbx_description
1 polymer ?
#
loop_
_entity_poly.entity_id
_entity_poly.type
_entity_poly.pdbx_seq_one_letter_code
_entity_poly.pdbx_strand_id
1 'polypeptide(L)'
;LPRWRARRAPDAAARMAAVNPLYIPRNHLVEAALEAAGRGEMMPFDTLLAVVTEPFVERPGLDAYALPAPSDFGPYRTFCGT
;
A
#
# COMPACT_ATOMS: atom_id res chain seq x y z
N LEU A 1 -16.72 -14.30 14.34
CA LEU A 1 -16.26 -12.98 14.81
C LEU A 1 -16.30 -12.77 16.34
N PRO A 2 -17.34 -13.20 17.11
CA PRO A 2 -17.46 -12.87 18.55
C PRO A 2 -16.27 -13.32 19.42
N ARG A 3 -15.74 -14.52 19.18
CA ARG A 3 -14.58 -15.08 19.91
C ARG A 3 -13.28 -14.28 19.71
N TRP A 4 -13.08 -13.65 18.56
CA TRP A 4 -11.90 -12.80 18.31
C TRP A 4 -12.03 -11.46 19.03
N ARG A 5 -13.22 -10.83 18.96
CA ARG A 5 -13.49 -9.54 19.63
C ARG A 5 -13.33 -9.64 21.16
N ALA A 6 -13.76 -10.75 21.75
CA ALA A 6 -13.62 -11.00 23.19
C ALA A 6 -12.16 -11.08 23.68
N ARG A 7 -11.18 -11.30 22.79
CA ARG A 7 -9.74 -11.35 23.12
C ARG A 7 -9.02 -10.02 22.90
N ARG A 8 -9.72 -8.97 22.49
CA ARG A 8 -9.12 -7.68 22.12
C ARG A 8 -8.67 -6.93 23.38
N ALA A 9 -7.41 -6.51 23.43
CA ALA A 9 -6.92 -5.57 24.43
C ALA A 9 -7.55 -4.17 24.24
N PRO A 10 -7.72 -3.35 25.30
CA PRO A 10 -8.30 -2.01 25.19
C PRO A 10 -7.59 -1.11 24.17
N ASP A 11 -6.27 -1.24 24.04
CA ASP A 11 -5.39 -0.45 23.17
C ASP A 11 -5.17 -1.06 21.78
N ALA A 12 -5.88 -2.14 21.45
CA ALA A 12 -5.59 -2.94 20.26
C ALA A 12 -5.66 -2.13 18.94
N ALA A 13 -6.50 -1.08 18.86
CA ALA A 13 -6.55 -0.25 17.65
C ALA A 13 -5.22 0.49 17.41
N ALA A 14 -4.68 1.15 18.45
CA ALA A 14 -3.42 1.87 18.35
C ALA A 14 -2.27 0.91 18.04
N ARG A 15 -2.24 -0.26 18.68
CA ARG A 15 -1.24 -1.30 18.40
C ARG A 15 -1.32 -1.84 16.97
N MET A 16 -2.52 -2.04 16.44
CA MET A 16 -2.72 -2.48 15.06
C MET A 16 -2.28 -1.41 14.07
N ALA A 17 -2.62 -0.13 14.29
CA ALA A 17 -2.21 0.96 13.41
C ALA A 17 -0.67 1.13 13.35
N ALA A 18 0.03 0.88 14.47
CA ALA A 18 1.48 0.99 14.53
C ALA A 18 2.24 -0.11 13.77
N VAL A 19 1.59 -1.23 13.41
CA VAL A 19 2.25 -2.39 12.78
C VAL A 19 1.62 -2.84 11.47
N ASN A 20 0.36 -2.46 11.21
CA ASN A 20 -0.33 -2.77 9.96
C ASN A 20 -0.19 -1.56 9.03
N PRO A 21 0.57 -1.67 7.93
CA PRO A 21 0.74 -0.56 7.01
C PRO A 21 -0.59 -0.22 6.32
N LEU A 22 -0.87 1.08 6.22
CA LEU A 22 -1.92 1.63 5.38
C LEU A 22 -1.53 1.59 3.90
N TYR A 23 -0.26 1.90 3.61
CA TYR A 23 0.30 1.92 2.26
C TYR A 23 1.23 0.73 2.02
N ILE A 24 1.01 0.00 0.93
CA ILE A 24 1.89 -1.07 0.46
C ILE A 24 2.19 -0.88 -1.03
N PRO A 25 3.35 -1.34 -1.54
CA PRO A 25 3.68 -1.26 -2.96
C PRO A 25 2.86 -2.25 -3.78
N ARG A 26 1.56 -1.95 -3.98
CA ARG A 26 0.67 -2.80 -4.78
C ARG A 26 1.16 -2.83 -6.23
N ASN A 27 1.13 -4.01 -6.86
CA ASN A 27 1.70 -4.20 -8.19
C ASN A 27 1.22 -3.17 -9.23
N HIS A 28 -0.07 -2.84 -9.29
CA HIS A 28 -0.58 -1.84 -10.23
C HIS A 28 0.02 -0.43 -10.04
N LEU A 29 0.34 -0.03 -8.80
CA LEU A 29 1.01 1.24 -8.51
C LEU A 29 2.48 1.17 -8.90
N VAL A 30 3.13 0.03 -8.67
CA VAL A 30 4.52 -0.22 -9.06
C VAL A 30 4.66 -0.18 -10.59
N GLU A 31 3.80 -0.89 -11.33
CA GLU A 31 3.80 -0.88 -12.79
C GLU A 31 3.58 0.53 -13.35
N ALA A 32 2.58 1.27 -12.85
CA ALA A 32 2.33 2.63 -13.29
C ALA A 32 3.54 3.56 -13.04
N ALA A 33 4.23 3.39 -11.92
CA ALA A 33 5.45 4.15 -11.61
C ALA A 33 6.62 3.77 -12.52
N LEU A 34 6.81 2.47 -12.80
CA LEU A 34 7.87 1.98 -13.69
C LEU A 34 7.63 2.39 -15.14
N GLU A 35 6.39 2.31 -15.63
CA GLU A 35 6.01 2.76 -16.97
C GLU A 35 6.30 4.26 -17.17
N ALA A 36 5.95 5.09 -16.18
CA ALA A 36 6.24 6.52 -16.20
C ALA A 36 7.75 6.79 -16.19
N ALA A 37 8.48 6.13 -15.29
CA ALA A 37 9.94 6.25 -15.22
C ALA A 37 10.61 5.82 -16.53
N GLY A 38 10.10 4.78 -17.19
CA GLY A 38 10.57 4.33 -18.52
C GLY A 38 10.41 5.39 -19.63
N ARG A 39 9.49 6.35 -19.46
CA ARG A 39 9.33 7.52 -20.33
C ARG A 39 10.10 8.75 -19.85
N GLY A 40 10.86 8.64 -18.76
CA GLY A 40 11.60 9.74 -18.13
C GLY A 40 10.80 10.54 -17.10
N GLU A 41 9.57 10.13 -16.77
CA GLU A 41 8.71 10.79 -15.77
C GLU A 41 8.93 10.16 -14.39
N MET A 42 9.86 10.72 -13.60
CA MET A 42 10.24 10.14 -12.30
C MET A 42 9.27 10.44 -11.14
N MET A 43 8.44 11.47 -11.27
CA MET A 43 7.54 11.90 -10.19
C MET A 43 6.63 10.79 -9.62
N PRO A 44 6.01 9.90 -10.41
CA PRO A 44 5.21 8.80 -9.87
C PRO A 44 6.02 7.81 -9.04
N PHE A 45 7.27 7.52 -9.44
CA PHE A 45 8.19 6.69 -8.68
C PHE A 45 8.56 7.34 -7.35
N ASP A 46 8.99 8.60 -7.37
CA ASP A 46 9.37 9.33 -6.16
C ASP A 46 8.22 9.45 -5.18
N THR A 47 7.01 9.69 -5.71
CA THR A 47 5.78 9.73 -4.90
C THR A 47 5.49 8.37 -4.27
N LEU A 48 5.51 7.28 -5.05
CA LEU A 48 5.27 5.94 -4.51
C LEU A 48 6.31 5.56 -3.45
N LEU A 49 7.59 5.88 -3.68
CA LEU A 49 8.66 5.64 -2.72
C LEU A 49 8.41 6.38 -1.40
N ALA A 50 8.16 7.69 -1.44
CA ALA A 50 7.83 8.48 -0.26
C ALA A 50 6.58 7.96 0.48
N VAL A 51 5.61 7.46 -0.29
CA VAL A 51 4.39 6.86 0.28
C VAL A 51 4.71 5.61 1.10
N VAL A 52 5.47 4.67 0.53
CA VAL A 52 5.76 3.38 1.18
C VAL A 52 6.87 3.44 2.23
N THR A 53 7.67 4.51 2.28
CA THR A 53 8.67 4.75 3.33
C THR A 53 8.04 5.10 4.69
N GLU A 54 6.86 5.73 4.69
CA GLU A 54 6.08 6.03 5.91
C GLU A 54 4.71 5.35 5.84
N PRO A 55 4.65 4.00 5.82
CA PRO A 55 3.45 3.29 5.39
C PRO A 55 2.35 3.25 6.45
N PHE A 56 2.64 3.66 7.69
CA PHE A 56 1.70 3.61 8.83
C PHE A 56 0.96 4.94 9.08
N VAL A 57 1.42 6.03 8.46
CA VAL A 57 0.90 7.39 8.72
C VAL A 57 -0.05 7.79 7.61
N GLU A 58 -1.33 7.94 7.93
CA GLU A 58 -2.31 8.48 6.98
C GLU A 58 -1.99 9.93 6.62
N ARG A 59 -1.97 10.21 5.31
CA ARG A 59 -1.66 11.54 4.77
C ARG A 59 -2.76 11.98 3.80
N PRO A 60 -3.36 13.18 3.99
CA PRO A 60 -4.38 13.71 3.09
C PRO A 60 -3.89 13.77 1.63
N GLY A 61 -4.72 13.33 0.69
CA GLY A 61 -4.40 13.35 -0.74
C GLY A 61 -3.66 12.11 -1.24
N LEU A 62 -3.34 11.16 -0.36
CA LEU A 62 -2.73 9.87 -0.70
C LEU A 62 -3.72 8.70 -0.60
N ASP A 63 -5.02 8.99 -0.53
CA ASP A 63 -6.11 8.03 -0.41
C ASP A 63 -6.03 6.93 -1.49
N ALA A 64 -5.68 7.31 -2.73
CA ALA A 64 -5.54 6.39 -3.85
C ALA A 64 -4.51 5.27 -3.60
N TYR A 65 -3.46 5.53 -2.80
CA TYR A 65 -2.42 4.54 -2.50
C TYR A 65 -2.85 3.51 -1.44
N ALA A 66 -3.93 3.77 -0.70
CA ALA A 66 -4.49 2.82 0.27
C ALA A 66 -5.51 1.86 -0.38
N LEU A 67 -6.09 2.24 -1.51
CA LEU A 67 -7.13 1.48 -2.20
C LEU A 67 -6.61 0.16 -2.80
N PRO A 68 -7.48 -0.85 -2.95
CA PRO A 68 -7.13 -2.07 -3.68
C PRO A 68 -6.85 -1.76 -5.16
N ALA A 69 -6.27 -2.74 -5.85
CA ALA A 69 -6.14 -2.65 -7.30
C ALA A 69 -7.52 -2.47 -7.96
N PRO A 70 -7.60 -1.66 -9.03
CA PRO A 70 -8.79 -1.60 -9.88
C PRO A 70 -9.22 -2.98 -10.36
N SER A 71 -10.53 -3.20 -10.52
CA SER A 71 -11.08 -4.51 -10.93
C SER A 71 -10.64 -4.93 -12.33
N ASP A 72 -10.25 -3.98 -13.17
CA ASP A 72 -9.78 -4.15 -14.55
C ASP A 72 -8.26 -4.34 -14.67
N PHE A 73 -7.51 -4.25 -13.57
CA PHE A 73 -6.06 -4.52 -13.58
C PHE A 73 -5.72 -5.98 -13.97
N GLY A 74 -6.69 -6.89 -13.85
CA GLY A 74 -6.56 -8.27 -14.29
C GLY A 74 -5.63 -9.13 -13.40
N PRO A 75 -5.37 -10.39 -13.79
CA PRO A 75 -4.46 -11.26 -13.07
C PRO A 75 -3.02 -10.78 -13.24
N TYR A 76 -2.28 -10.72 -12.14
CA TYR A 76 -0.88 -10.31 -12.13
C TYR A 76 0.01 -11.45 -11.62
N ARG A 77 1.10 -11.74 -12.33
CA ARG A 77 2.07 -12.78 -11.96
C ARG A 77 3.36 -12.14 -11.44
N THR A 78 3.58 -12.26 -10.13
CA THR A 78 4.84 -11.87 -9.50
C THR A 78 5.87 -12.98 -9.65
N PHE A 79 7.13 -12.61 -9.90
CA PHE A 79 8.26 -13.52 -9.76
C PHE A 79 9.07 -13.07 -8.55
N CYS A 80 8.79 -13.68 -7.41
CA CYS A 80 9.53 -13.43 -6.18
C CYS A 80 10.64 -14.49 -6.09
N GLY A 81 11.83 -14.21 -6.60
CA GLY A 81 12.98 -15.11 -6.45
C GLY A 81 14.12 -14.86 -7.42
N THR A 82 15.27 -14.48 -6.87
CA THR A 82 16.56 -15.11 -7.19
C THR A 82 16.95 -15.98 -6.02
#